data_AF-A0A921ZU24-F1
#
_entry.id   AF-A0A921ZU24-F1
#
_cell.length_a   1.000
_cell.length_b   1.000
_cell.length_c   1.000
_cell.angle_alpha   90.00
_cell.angle_beta   90.00
_cell.angle_gamma   90.00
#
_symmetry.space_group_name_H-M   'P 1'
#
loop_
_entity.id
_entity.type
_entity.pdbx_description
1 polymer ?
#
loop_
_entity_poly.entity_id
_entity_poly.type
_entity_poly.pdbx_seq_one_letter_code
_entity_poly.pdbx_strand_id
1 'polypeptide(L)'
;MKTDYAMDEMQKRTTSFIGLSEVTDNKLIWRQLIAELAGTFLLTSIGVASCITIAESNVPQTVTIALCFGLLVASIVQAIGHVSGGHINPAVTAGLFVSGDIRLLKAIFYIVVQSLGAIAGAAFIRLAIPENRVGGFGLTKPGPGITDPQVYWVGPLIGGVVAGALYRFIFRIGKAGESGSYDF
;
A
#
# COMPACT_ATOMS: atom_id res chain seq x y z
N MET A 1 40.98 -12.08 -16.71
CA MET A 1 40.70 -10.70 -17.18
C MET A 1 39.27 -10.52 -17.72
N LYS A 2 38.82 -11.18 -18.79
CA LYS A 2 37.41 -11.05 -19.28
C LYS A 2 36.38 -11.67 -18.32
N THR A 3 36.73 -12.78 -17.70
CA THR A 3 35.86 -13.51 -16.77
C THR A 3 35.70 -12.75 -15.45
N ASP A 4 36.78 -12.19 -14.91
CA ASP A 4 36.74 -11.42 -13.66
C ASP A 4 35.87 -10.15 -13.79
N TYR A 5 35.91 -9.49 -14.95
CA TYR A 5 35.08 -8.32 -15.24
C TYR A 5 33.58 -8.66 -15.30
N ALA A 6 33.24 -9.80 -15.91
CA ALA A 6 31.86 -10.27 -15.99
C ALA A 6 31.30 -10.64 -14.60
N MET A 7 32.14 -11.25 -13.75
CA MET A 7 31.78 -11.58 -12.37
C MET A 7 31.56 -10.31 -11.52
N ASP A 8 32.44 -9.30 -11.67
CA ASP A 8 32.29 -8.01 -10.98
C ASP A 8 31.02 -7.26 -11.42
N GLU A 9 30.69 -7.26 -12.71
CA GLU A 9 29.48 -6.61 -13.22
C GLU A 9 28.21 -7.34 -12.71
N MET A 10 28.22 -8.67 -12.71
CA MET A 10 27.11 -9.47 -12.18
C MET A 10 26.93 -9.27 -10.67
N GLN A 11 28.03 -9.19 -9.92
CA GLN A 11 27.99 -8.91 -8.50
C GLN A 11 27.43 -7.51 -8.23
N LYS A 12 27.87 -6.49 -8.97
CA LYS A 12 27.37 -5.12 -8.83
C LYS A 12 25.87 -5.01 -9.13
N ARG A 13 25.39 -5.70 -10.17
CA ARG A 13 23.96 -5.81 -10.50
C ARG A 13 23.17 -6.49 -9.38
N THR A 14 23.69 -7.60 -8.87
CA THR A 14 23.03 -8.38 -7.81
C THR A 14 22.91 -7.56 -6.52
N THR A 15 23.96 -6.87 -6.11
CA THR A 15 23.96 -6.02 -4.91
C THR A 15 23.02 -4.83 -5.07
N SER A 16 22.94 -4.25 -6.27
CA SER A 16 22.01 -3.17 -6.59
C SER A 16 20.56 -3.62 -6.54
N PHE A 17 20.25 -4.83 -7.01
CA PHE A 17 18.90 -5.39 -7.02
C PHE A 17 18.42 -5.81 -5.62
N ILE A 18 19.28 -6.51 -4.86
CA ILE A 18 18.97 -6.92 -3.48
C ILE A 18 18.80 -5.68 -2.59
N GLY A 19 19.68 -4.69 -2.76
CA GLY A 19 19.60 -3.43 -2.04
C GLY A 19 20.06 -3.49 -0.60
N LEU A 20 21.03 -4.34 -0.28
CA LEU A 20 21.56 -4.48 1.08
C LEU A 20 22.01 -3.14 1.66
N SER A 21 22.67 -2.29 0.85
CA SER A 21 23.07 -0.94 1.25
C SER A 21 21.88 -0.03 1.60
N GLU A 22 20.73 -0.19 0.97
CA GLU A 22 19.56 0.64 1.26
C GLU A 22 18.95 0.33 2.64
N VAL A 23 19.14 -0.89 3.14
CA VAL A 23 18.68 -1.29 4.48
C VAL A 23 19.76 -1.01 5.52
N THR A 24 21.01 -1.39 5.25
CA THR A 24 22.10 -1.30 6.22
C THR A 24 22.62 0.13 6.39
N ASP A 25 22.74 0.90 5.31
CA ASP A 25 23.28 2.26 5.39
C ASP A 25 22.20 3.28 5.80
N ASN A 26 20.92 2.95 5.60
CA ASN A 26 19.81 3.80 6.00
C ASN A 26 19.52 3.68 7.50
N LYS A 27 20.16 4.55 8.29
CA LYS A 27 19.95 4.65 9.75
C LYS A 27 18.51 4.96 10.16
N LEU A 28 17.66 5.41 9.24
CA LEU A 28 16.26 5.75 9.49
C LEU A 28 15.27 4.67 9.03
N ILE A 29 15.74 3.52 8.53
CA ILE A 29 14.87 2.44 8.03
C ILE A 29 13.83 2.00 9.07
N TRP A 30 14.19 1.96 10.35
CA TRP A 30 13.27 1.62 11.43
C TRP A 30 12.08 2.58 11.53
N ARG A 31 12.28 3.89 11.26
CA ARG A 31 11.20 4.88 11.23
C ARG A 31 10.24 4.59 10.09
N GLN A 32 10.78 4.17 8.94
CA GLN A 32 9.98 3.80 7.77
C GLN A 32 9.15 2.56 8.07
N LEU A 33 9.76 1.53 8.68
CA LEU A 33 9.06 0.30 9.06
C LEU A 33 7.94 0.55 10.08
N ILE A 34 8.19 1.39 11.09
CA ILE A 34 7.16 1.77 12.05
C ILE A 34 6.04 2.57 11.38
N ALA A 35 6.39 3.49 10.48
CA ALA A 35 5.40 4.27 9.73
C ALA A 35 4.50 3.36 8.87
N GLU A 36 5.07 2.41 8.13
CA GLU A 36 4.33 1.43 7.32
C GLU A 36 3.44 0.52 8.18
N LEU A 37 3.94 0.07 9.34
CA LEU A 37 3.17 -0.73 10.29
C LEU A 37 1.99 0.07 10.87
N ALA A 38 2.25 1.28 11.37
CA ALA A 38 1.24 2.13 11.99
C ALA A 38 0.21 2.61 10.97
N GLY A 39 0.65 3.00 9.77
CA GLY A 39 -0.22 3.37 8.66
C GLY A 39 -1.16 2.22 8.26
N THR A 40 -0.62 1.00 8.10
CA THR A 40 -1.44 -0.17 7.74
C THR A 40 -2.38 -0.60 8.87
N PHE A 41 -1.96 -0.46 10.12
CA PHE A 41 -2.80 -0.66 11.31
C PHE A 41 -4.00 0.29 11.32
N LEU A 42 -3.78 1.59 11.09
CA LEU A 42 -4.85 2.58 11.03
C LEU A 42 -5.77 2.35 9.83
N LEU A 43 -5.18 2.05 8.67
CA LEU A 43 -5.93 1.72 7.46
C LEU A 43 -6.88 0.54 7.69
N THR A 44 -6.37 -0.54 8.30
CA THR A 44 -7.15 -1.76 8.51
C THR A 44 -8.17 -1.59 9.62
N SER A 45 -7.82 -0.97 10.75
CA SER A 45 -8.76 -0.78 11.86
C SER A 45 -9.95 0.09 11.44
N ILE A 46 -9.70 1.29 10.91
CA ILE A 46 -10.77 2.23 10.52
C ILE A 46 -11.51 1.70 9.29
N GLY A 47 -10.80 1.12 8.32
CA GLY A 47 -11.39 0.53 7.12
C GLY A 47 -12.38 -0.58 7.45
N VAL A 48 -11.99 -1.54 8.31
CA VAL A 48 -12.88 -2.61 8.77
C VAL A 48 -14.05 -2.06 9.58
N ALA A 49 -13.81 -1.09 10.47
CA ALA A 49 -14.88 -0.45 11.22
C ALA A 49 -15.95 0.20 10.32
N SER A 50 -15.54 0.77 9.17
CA SER A 50 -16.47 1.36 8.19
C SER A 50 -17.42 0.34 7.55
N CYS A 51 -17.04 -0.93 7.53
CA CYS A 51 -17.82 -2.03 6.96
C CYS A 51 -18.76 -2.70 7.98
N ILE A 52 -18.73 -2.30 9.25
CA ILE A 52 -19.50 -2.93 10.32
C ILE A 52 -20.80 -2.16 10.56
N THR A 53 -21.92 -2.88 10.55
CA THR A 53 -23.23 -2.31 10.90
C THR A 53 -23.36 -2.19 12.42
N ILE A 54 -23.26 -0.96 12.94
CA ILE A 54 -23.38 -0.68 14.38
C ILE A 54 -24.84 -0.50 14.80
N ALA A 55 -25.70 0.02 13.92
CA ALA A 55 -27.13 0.16 14.17
C ALA A 55 -27.90 -0.37 12.96
N GLU A 56 -28.98 -1.13 13.20
CA GLU A 56 -29.76 -1.79 12.14
C GLU A 56 -30.38 -0.80 11.14
N SER A 57 -30.62 0.45 11.58
CA SER A 57 -31.12 1.54 10.74
C SER A 57 -30.04 2.21 9.86
N ASN A 58 -28.76 1.86 10.04
CA ASN A 58 -27.64 2.52 9.36
C ASN A 58 -26.70 1.49 8.74
N VAL A 59 -27.23 0.74 7.76
CA VAL A 59 -26.46 -0.21 6.97
C VAL A 59 -25.39 0.55 6.16
N PRO A 60 -24.10 0.19 6.28
CA PRO A 60 -23.03 0.85 5.54
C PRO A 60 -23.27 0.84 4.03
N GLN A 61 -23.32 2.04 3.44
CA GLN A 61 -23.45 2.20 2.00
C GLN A 61 -22.07 2.11 1.33
N THR A 62 -22.01 1.49 0.14
CA THR A 62 -20.76 1.31 -0.63
C THR A 62 -20.02 2.63 -0.86
N VAL A 63 -20.75 3.72 -1.12
CA VAL A 63 -20.16 5.05 -1.32
C VAL A 63 -19.46 5.56 -0.07
N THR A 64 -20.08 5.40 1.11
CA THR A 64 -19.50 5.83 2.39
C THR A 64 -18.25 5.01 2.72
N ILE A 65 -18.27 3.71 2.48
CA ILE A 65 -17.10 2.83 2.65
C ILE A 65 -15.97 3.28 1.71
N ALA A 66 -16.27 3.45 0.41
CA ALA A 66 -15.28 3.87 -0.58
C ALA A 66 -14.67 5.25 -0.25
N LEU A 67 -15.50 6.20 0.18
CA LEU A 67 -15.05 7.52 0.61
C LEU A 67 -14.17 7.44 1.87
N CYS A 68 -14.56 6.61 2.85
CA CYS A 68 -13.77 6.38 4.06
C CYS A 68 -12.37 5.85 3.73
N PHE A 69 -12.26 4.80 2.92
CA PHE A 69 -10.97 4.25 2.50
C PHE A 69 -10.14 5.28 1.71
N GLY A 70 -10.75 5.99 0.76
CA GLY A 70 -10.05 6.99 -0.06
C GLY A 70 -9.49 8.15 0.78
N LEU A 71 -10.31 8.73 1.66
CA LEU A 71 -9.89 9.80 2.55
C LEU A 71 -8.85 9.32 3.56
N LEU A 72 -9.03 8.12 4.11
CA LEU A 72 -8.10 7.55 5.08
C LEU A 72 -6.71 7.31 4.48
N VAL A 73 -6.64 6.72 3.29
CA VAL A 73 -5.37 6.56 2.55
C VAL A 73 -4.74 7.93 2.29
N ALA A 74 -5.51 8.92 1.82
CA ALA A 74 -5.00 10.27 1.58
C ALA A 74 -4.44 10.91 2.86
N SER A 75 -5.14 10.81 3.99
CA SER A 75 -4.68 11.34 5.28
C SER A 75 -3.43 10.63 5.80
N ILE A 76 -3.38 9.30 5.72
CA ILE A 76 -2.20 8.54 6.16
C ILE A 76 -0.99 8.91 5.30
N VAL A 77 -1.12 8.87 3.97
CA VAL A 77 -0.03 9.22 3.04
C VAL A 77 0.41 10.66 3.24
N GLN A 78 -0.49 11.61 3.50
CA GLN A 78 -0.12 12.98 3.84
C GLN A 78 0.70 13.06 5.13
N ALA A 79 0.36 12.24 6.14
CA ALA A 79 1.03 12.25 7.44
C ALA A 79 2.40 11.53 7.43
N ILE A 80 2.51 10.38 6.76
CA ILE A 80 3.72 9.53 6.82
C ILE A 80 4.46 9.37 5.50
N GLY A 81 3.94 9.92 4.40
CA GLY A 81 4.52 9.77 3.07
C GLY A 81 5.95 10.30 2.97
N HIS A 82 6.26 11.39 3.66
CA HIS A 82 7.62 11.93 3.75
C HIS A 82 8.59 11.07 4.58
N VAL A 83 8.08 10.12 5.38
CA VAL A 83 8.88 9.23 6.21
C VAL A 83 9.19 7.93 5.46
N SER A 84 8.18 7.22 4.96
CA SER A 84 8.33 5.89 4.37
C SER A 84 8.02 5.80 2.88
N GLY A 85 7.44 6.85 2.28
CA GLY A 85 6.76 6.78 0.98
C GLY A 85 5.26 6.48 1.09
N GLY A 86 4.78 6.05 2.27
CA GLY A 86 3.36 5.82 2.54
C GLY A 86 2.77 4.69 1.69
N HIS A 87 3.46 3.56 1.54
CA HIS A 87 2.97 2.46 0.70
C HIS A 87 1.73 1.82 1.32
N ILE A 88 1.81 1.54 2.64
CA ILE A 88 0.76 1.02 3.53
C ILE A 88 -0.03 -0.18 2.98
N ASN A 89 0.54 -0.88 2.00
CA ASN A 89 -0.11 -1.89 1.22
C ASN A 89 0.94 -2.78 0.51
N PRO A 90 0.88 -4.11 0.70
CA PRO A 90 1.79 -5.04 0.04
C PRO A 90 1.73 -4.99 -1.49
N ALA A 91 0.55 -4.81 -2.08
CA ALA A 91 0.37 -4.75 -3.54
C ALA A 91 0.97 -3.46 -4.13
N VAL A 92 0.86 -2.33 -3.41
CA VAL A 92 1.51 -1.06 -3.82
C VAL A 92 3.02 -1.21 -3.74
N THR A 93 3.54 -1.81 -2.67
CA THR A 93 4.97 -2.07 -2.50
C THR A 93 5.51 -2.99 -3.59
N ALA A 94 4.77 -4.05 -3.93
CA ALA A 94 5.13 -4.95 -5.02
C ALA A 94 5.10 -4.23 -6.39
N GLY A 95 4.12 -3.36 -6.62
CA GLY A 95 4.05 -2.54 -7.83
C GLY A 95 5.26 -1.62 -7.97
N LEU A 96 5.65 -0.93 -6.90
CA LEU A 96 6.83 -0.06 -6.87
C LEU A 96 8.14 -0.85 -7.03
N PHE A 97 8.18 -2.08 -6.52
CA PHE A 97 9.32 -2.97 -6.72
C PHE A 97 9.47 -3.36 -8.19
N VAL A 98 8.38 -3.70 -8.87
CA VAL A 98 8.37 -4.01 -10.31
C VAL A 98 8.73 -2.78 -11.15
N SER A 99 8.30 -1.58 -10.73
CA SER A 99 8.69 -0.31 -11.37
C SER A 99 10.16 0.07 -11.14
N GLY A 100 10.84 -0.55 -10.16
CA GLY A 100 12.23 -0.27 -9.82
C GLY A 100 12.43 0.88 -8.82
N ASP A 101 11.35 1.37 -8.19
CA ASP A 101 11.38 2.49 -7.23
C ASP A 101 11.82 2.05 -5.82
N ILE A 102 11.76 0.75 -5.51
CA ILE A 102 12.19 0.16 -4.25
C ILE A 102 12.96 -1.14 -4.52
N ARG A 103 13.99 -1.42 -3.72
CA ARG A 103 14.81 -2.63 -3.85
C ARG A 103 14.19 -3.82 -3.10
N LEU A 104 14.58 -5.03 -3.48
CA LEU A 104 13.95 -6.27 -3.04
C LEU A 104 13.89 -6.41 -1.51
N LEU A 105 14.99 -6.17 -0.81
CA LEU A 105 15.06 -6.40 0.63
C LEU A 105 14.14 -5.44 1.40
N LYS A 106 14.11 -4.16 1.02
CA LYS A 106 13.23 -3.17 1.62
C LYS A 106 11.76 -3.46 1.31
N ALA A 107 11.46 -3.89 0.08
CA ALA A 107 10.11 -4.31 -0.30
C ALA A 107 9.61 -5.48 0.57
N ILE A 108 10.45 -6.49 0.82
CA ILE A 108 10.11 -7.60 1.72
C ILE A 108 9.83 -7.09 3.13
N PHE A 109 10.69 -6.26 3.70
CA PHE A 109 10.45 -5.74 5.05
C PHE A 109 9.17 -4.92 5.15
N TYR A 110 8.89 -4.07 4.15
CA TYR A 110 7.64 -3.32 4.06
C TYR A 110 6.44 -4.25 4.05
N ILE A 111 6.43 -5.28 3.18
CA ILE A 111 5.33 -6.25 3.09
C ILE A 111 5.09 -6.96 4.42
N VAL A 112 6.16 -7.36 5.12
CA VAL A 112 6.07 -8.01 6.43
C VAL A 112 5.43 -7.08 7.46
N VAL A 113 5.95 -5.85 7.61
CA VAL A 113 5.43 -4.93 8.63
C VAL A 113 4.03 -4.42 8.31
N GLN A 114 3.67 -4.26 7.03
CA GLN A 114 2.33 -3.96 6.58
C GLN A 114 1.37 -5.10 6.95
N SER A 115 1.76 -6.35 6.69
CA SER A 115 0.95 -7.53 7.06
C SER A 115 0.75 -7.63 8.57
N LEU A 116 1.79 -7.38 9.36
CA LEU A 116 1.70 -7.31 10.82
C LEU A 116 0.78 -6.17 11.29
N GLY A 117 0.89 -4.98 10.68
CA GLY A 117 0.01 -3.85 10.93
C GLY A 117 -1.46 -4.17 10.64
N ALA A 118 -1.74 -4.83 9.51
CA ALA A 118 -3.09 -5.27 9.16
C ALA A 118 -3.66 -6.27 10.16
N ILE A 119 -2.88 -7.29 10.55
CA ILE A 119 -3.28 -8.27 11.58
C ILE A 119 -3.58 -7.55 12.90
N ALA A 120 -2.70 -6.65 13.34
CA ALA A 120 -2.92 -5.87 14.56
C ALA A 120 -4.16 -4.98 14.47
N GLY A 121 -4.43 -4.36 13.32
CA GLY A 121 -5.62 -3.52 13.10
C GLY A 121 -6.91 -4.32 13.15
N ALA A 122 -6.95 -5.50 12.53
CA ALA A 122 -8.09 -6.41 12.62
C ALA A 122 -8.29 -6.94 14.04
N ALA A 123 -7.20 -7.31 14.73
CA ALA A 123 -7.24 -7.74 16.13
C ALA A 123 -7.78 -6.64 17.05
N PHE A 124 -7.38 -5.38 16.84
CA PHE A 124 -7.90 -4.24 17.57
C PHE A 124 -9.42 -4.11 17.41
N ILE A 125 -9.94 -4.23 16.19
CA ILE A 125 -11.39 -4.17 15.95
C ILE A 125 -12.13 -5.32 16.61
N ARG A 126 -11.54 -6.53 16.62
CA ARG A 126 -12.12 -7.67 17.35
C ARG A 126 -12.28 -7.38 18.83
N LEU A 127 -11.35 -6.64 19.43
CA LEU A 127 -11.38 -6.28 20.85
C LEU A 127 -12.28 -5.07 21.13
N ALA A 128 -12.34 -4.11 20.20
CA ALA A 128 -13.06 -2.85 20.38
C ALA A 128 -14.57 -2.97 20.11
N ILE A 129 -14.99 -3.92 19.27
CA ILE A 129 -16.38 -4.08 18.85
C ILE A 129 -16.95 -5.42 19.37
N PRO A 130 -18.20 -5.44 19.86
CA PRO A 130 -18.87 -6.68 20.28
C PRO A 130 -18.83 -7.78 19.21
N GLU A 131 -18.50 -9.02 19.59
CA GLU A 131 -18.30 -10.14 18.67
C GLU A 131 -19.51 -10.41 17.77
N ASN A 132 -20.73 -10.15 18.26
CA ASN A 132 -21.97 -10.31 17.49
C ASN A 132 -22.13 -9.31 16.33
N ARG A 133 -21.32 -8.24 16.28
CA ARG A 133 -21.37 -7.21 15.23
C ARG A 133 -20.16 -7.21 14.31
N VAL A 134 -19.01 -7.73 14.75
CA VAL A 134 -17.77 -7.75 13.94
C VAL A 134 -17.95 -8.56 12.65
N GLY A 135 -18.76 -9.62 12.70
CA GLY A 135 -19.07 -10.44 11.53
C GLY A 135 -17.81 -10.94 10.83
N GLY A 136 -17.69 -10.67 9.52
CA GLY A 136 -16.58 -11.11 8.69
C GLY A 136 -15.45 -10.10 8.53
N PHE A 137 -15.26 -9.12 9.42
CA PHE A 137 -14.18 -8.11 9.30
C PHE A 137 -14.15 -7.37 7.95
N GLY A 138 -15.31 -7.16 7.31
CA GLY A 138 -15.37 -6.52 5.99
C GLY A 138 -14.69 -7.32 4.87
N LEU A 139 -14.56 -8.65 5.00
CA LEU A 139 -14.01 -9.53 3.96
C LEU A 139 -14.65 -9.25 2.59
N THR A 140 -13.80 -9.00 1.60
CA THR A 140 -14.20 -8.75 0.22
C THR A 140 -14.63 -10.05 -0.46
N LYS A 141 -15.93 -10.33 -0.42
CA LYS A 141 -16.52 -11.49 -1.08
C LYS A 141 -17.06 -11.12 -2.47
N PRO A 142 -16.99 -12.03 -3.46
CA PRO A 142 -17.65 -11.83 -4.74
C PRO A 142 -19.15 -11.55 -4.55
N GLY A 143 -19.68 -10.61 -5.32
CA GLY A 143 -21.12 -10.35 -5.36
C GLY A 143 -21.89 -11.50 -6.03
N PRO A 144 -23.21 -11.59 -5.84
CA PRO A 144 -24.03 -12.59 -6.52
C PRO A 144 -23.87 -12.49 -8.04
N GLY A 145 -23.56 -13.62 -8.69
CA GLY A 145 -23.40 -13.69 -10.15
C GLY A 145 -22.04 -13.21 -10.69
N ILE A 146 -21.09 -12.85 -9.82
CA ILE A 146 -19.72 -12.51 -10.22
C ILE A 146 -18.85 -13.78 -10.22
N THR A 147 -18.13 -13.96 -11.32
CA THR A 147 -17.21 -15.11 -11.51
C THR A 147 -15.80 -14.81 -11.03
N ASP A 148 -15.04 -15.85 -10.66
CA ASP A 148 -13.65 -15.71 -10.20
C ASP A 148 -12.76 -14.90 -11.17
N PRO A 149 -12.82 -15.10 -12.51
CA PRO A 149 -12.02 -14.29 -13.42
C PRO A 149 -12.35 -12.78 -13.37
N GLN A 150 -13.60 -12.43 -13.11
CA GLN A 150 -14.00 -11.02 -12.97
C GLN A 150 -13.42 -10.39 -11.72
N VAL A 151 -13.32 -11.15 -10.63
CA VAL A 151 -12.75 -10.70 -9.34
C VAL A 151 -11.24 -10.56 -9.42
N TYR A 152 -10.55 -11.55 -9.99
CA TYR A 152 -9.08 -11.60 -9.96
C TYR A 152 -8.41 -10.83 -11.11
N TRP A 153 -9.07 -10.69 -12.25
CA TRP A 153 -8.45 -10.06 -13.44
C TRP A 153 -9.16 -8.80 -13.89
N VAL A 154 -10.45 -8.91 -14.21
CA VAL A 154 -11.17 -7.81 -14.85
C VAL A 154 -11.26 -6.59 -13.92
N GLY A 155 -11.72 -6.78 -12.68
CA GLY A 155 -11.84 -5.71 -11.70
C GLY A 155 -10.50 -5.00 -11.40
N PRO A 156 -9.45 -5.73 -10.98
CA PRO A 156 -8.17 -5.14 -10.66
C PRO A 156 -7.50 -4.41 -11.84
N LEU A 157 -7.57 -4.96 -13.06
CA LEU A 157 -6.97 -4.32 -14.23
C LEU A 157 -7.71 -3.02 -14.59
N ILE A 158 -9.04 -3.04 -14.61
CA ILE A 158 -9.83 -1.83 -14.86
C ILE A 158 -9.55 -0.79 -13.77
N GLY A 159 -9.54 -1.20 -12.50
CA GLY A 159 -9.22 -0.32 -11.38
C GLY A 159 -7.84 0.32 -11.51
N GLY A 160 -6.82 -0.46 -11.88
CA GLY A 160 -5.46 0.03 -12.14
C GLY A 160 -5.38 1.02 -13.30
N VAL A 161 -6.05 0.73 -14.43
CA VAL A 161 -6.11 1.63 -15.59
C VAL A 161 -6.79 2.95 -15.23
N VAL A 162 -7.93 2.89 -14.54
CA VAL A 162 -8.66 4.10 -14.10
C VAL A 162 -7.83 4.91 -13.12
N ALA A 163 -7.20 4.27 -12.13
CA ALA A 163 -6.32 4.95 -11.18
C ALA A 163 -5.11 5.61 -11.88
N GLY A 164 -4.48 4.91 -12.83
CA GLY A 164 -3.37 5.45 -13.62
C GLY A 164 -3.79 6.62 -14.51
N ALA A 165 -4.95 6.53 -15.16
CA ALA A 165 -5.50 7.62 -15.97
C ALA A 165 -5.85 8.84 -15.09
N LEU A 166 -6.50 8.63 -13.95
CA LEU A 166 -6.82 9.66 -12.98
C LEU A 166 -5.55 10.38 -12.51
N TYR A 167 -4.52 9.64 -12.14
CA TYR A 167 -3.22 10.20 -11.77
C TYR A 167 -2.61 11.02 -12.92
N ARG A 168 -2.59 10.47 -14.13
CA ARG A 168 -1.97 11.11 -15.29
C ARG A 168 -2.68 12.40 -15.70
N PHE A 169 -4.02 12.41 -15.71
CA PHE A 169 -4.79 13.53 -16.26
C PHE A 169 -5.23 14.54 -15.21
N ILE A 170 -5.35 14.16 -13.94
CA ILE A 170 -5.73 15.11 -12.88
C ILE A 170 -4.50 15.60 -12.13
N PHE A 171 -3.72 14.67 -11.58
CA PHE A 171 -2.66 15.03 -10.64
C PHE A 171 -1.32 15.33 -11.30
N ARG A 172 -1.01 14.73 -12.45
CA ARG A 172 0.26 14.94 -13.15
C ARG A 172 0.27 16.16 -14.08
N ILE A 173 -0.89 16.61 -14.59
CA ILE A 173 -0.97 17.75 -15.51
C ILE A 173 -0.38 19.04 -14.90
N GLY A 174 -0.54 19.26 -13.59
CA GLY A 174 0.03 20.44 -12.91
C GLY A 174 1.55 20.42 -12.76
N LYS A 175 2.18 19.24 -12.66
CA LYS A 175 3.63 19.11 -12.43
C LYS A 175 4.50 19.21 -13.68
N ALA A 176 3.90 19.12 -14.87
CA ALA A 176 4.63 19.29 -16.14
C ALA A 176 5.09 20.74 -16.38
N GLY A 177 4.53 21.72 -15.66
CA GLY A 177 4.93 23.13 -15.73
C GLY A 177 6.04 23.54 -14.76
N GLU A 178 6.36 22.73 -13.74
CA GLU A 178 7.33 23.07 -12.68
C GLU A 178 8.71 22.44 -12.90
N SER A 179 8.88 21.55 -13.89
CA SER A 179 10.17 20.90 -14.18
C SER A 179 11.17 21.78 -14.93
N GLY A 180 10.98 23.11 -14.91
CA GLY A 180 11.79 24.07 -15.66
C GLY A 180 12.69 24.98 -14.83
N SER A 181 12.66 24.95 -13.49
CA SER A 181 13.49 25.85 -12.69
C SER A 181 13.66 25.40 -11.24
N TYR A 182 14.59 24.49 -10.99
CA TYR A 182 15.27 24.40 -9.69
C TYR A 182 16.76 24.12 -9.93
N ASP A 183 17.46 25.12 -10.49
CA ASP A 183 18.89 25.29 -10.33
C ASP A 183 19.12 26.25 -9.15
N PHE A 184 19.52 25.70 -8.01
CA PHE A 184 20.34 26.37 -7.00
C PHE A 184 21.30 25.34 -6.40
#